data_AF-A0A8H5RIC2-F1
#
_entry.id   AF-A0A8H5RIC2-F1
#
_cell.length_a   1.000
_cell.length_b   1.000
_cell.length_c   1.000
_cell.angle_alpha   90.00
_cell.angle_beta   90.00
_cell.angle_gamma   90.00
#
_symmetry.space_group_name_H-M   'P 1'
#
loop_
_entity.id
_entity.type
_entity.pdbx_description
1 polymer ?
#
loop_
_entity_poly.entity_id
_entity_poly.type
_entity_poly.pdbx_seq_one_letter_code
_entity_poly.pdbx_strand_id
1 'polypeptide(L)'
;MSSSRTSPQQSSQGETMAPRRLADYIERIKEADKTSSQTAVRPFNNDRATKPPIIRGRVNRVLLFPGSFNPPHQGHLNLLKHVFHNAGADLNIIAAIIVTTDDERLKMKMARRETGIVLSREKRVNLWRGDGIPVDWAWVYDNSEASWPGFRGKLVNALKRDGVDLKFILLFGPDAITAEGGYNPACWNCGDAITSDISRAVDFRYPNSLRQLAGCDPWINLADGRARFDNKISICRQNRLRPRGIVRFVPCDLEQRSQDAPSSTKIREIIESSPQEEWEDKLKGIALHPKLLVEYLKELPPPTKPIESEQDAAKPVESKEDVARKNWENIVW
;
A
#
# COMPACT_ATOMS: atom_id res chain seq x y z
N MET A 1 25.05 -45.84 55.31
CA MET A 1 24.42 -46.51 54.16
C MET A 1 22.95 -46.10 54.16
N SER A 2 22.58 -45.02 53.44
CA SER A 2 21.98 -45.04 52.08
C SER A 2 20.71 -45.91 52.01
N SER A 3 19.54 -45.47 51.55
CA SER A 3 19.17 -44.32 50.72
C SER A 3 17.69 -43.98 50.90
N SER A 4 17.36 -42.70 50.95
CA SER A 4 16.03 -42.16 50.67
C SER A 4 15.82 -42.10 49.16
N ARG A 5 14.74 -42.71 48.66
CA ARG A 5 14.29 -42.60 47.26
C ARG A 5 13.45 -41.35 47.10
N THR A 6 14.02 -40.32 46.49
CA THR A 6 13.29 -39.16 45.99
C THR A 6 12.81 -39.48 44.58
N SER A 7 11.48 -39.48 44.37
CA SER A 7 10.86 -39.56 43.05
C SER A 7 11.23 -38.34 42.20
N PRO A 8 11.51 -38.47 40.90
CA PRO A 8 11.74 -37.31 40.04
C PRO A 8 10.43 -36.59 39.76
N GLN A 9 10.39 -35.29 40.06
CA GLN A 9 9.39 -34.36 39.55
C GLN A 9 9.35 -34.45 38.02
N GLN A 10 8.16 -34.75 37.48
CA GLN A 10 7.85 -34.59 36.07
C GLN A 10 8.11 -33.14 35.65
N SER A 11 9.01 -32.99 34.68
CA SER A 11 9.27 -31.74 33.98
C SER A 11 7.98 -31.17 33.40
N SER A 12 7.76 -29.88 33.70
CA SER A 12 6.69 -29.03 33.20
C SER A 12 6.41 -29.25 31.71
N GLN A 13 5.16 -29.61 31.43
CA GLN A 13 4.56 -29.56 30.11
C GLN A 13 4.77 -28.15 29.53
N GLY A 14 5.22 -28.09 28.27
CA GLY A 14 5.39 -26.84 27.56
C GLY A 14 4.05 -26.12 27.45
N GLU A 15 3.92 -24.99 28.14
CA GLU A 15 2.84 -24.03 27.88
C GLU A 15 2.92 -23.64 26.40
N THR A 16 1.96 -24.12 25.61
CA THR A 16 1.70 -23.58 24.29
C THR A 16 1.21 -22.14 24.46
N MET A 17 2.14 -21.18 24.48
CA MET A 17 1.79 -19.77 24.47
C MET A 17 0.91 -19.48 23.27
N ALA A 18 -0.21 -18.78 23.50
CA ALA A 18 -1.13 -18.38 22.45
C ALA A 18 -0.38 -17.62 21.34
N PRO A 19 -0.76 -17.81 20.06
CA PRO A 19 -0.11 -17.15 18.95
C PRO A 19 -0.23 -15.63 19.09
N ARG A 20 0.91 -14.93 19.13
CA ARG A 20 0.98 -13.46 19.22
C ARG A 20 0.40 -12.83 17.95
N ARG A 21 -0.64 -12.01 18.10
CA ARG A 21 -1.30 -11.33 16.97
C ARG A 21 -0.75 -9.93 16.81
N LEU A 22 -0.57 -9.47 15.57
CA LEU A 22 -0.12 -8.10 15.31
C LEU A 22 -1.14 -7.07 15.84
N ALA A 23 -2.44 -7.41 15.80
CA ALA A 23 -3.51 -6.57 16.32
C ALA A 23 -3.31 -6.19 17.80
N ASP A 24 -2.83 -7.13 18.64
CA ASP A 24 -2.63 -6.90 20.08
C ASP A 24 -1.57 -5.82 20.36
N TYR A 25 -0.60 -5.65 19.46
CA TYR A 25 0.40 -4.58 19.57
C TYR A 25 -0.16 -3.24 19.11
N ILE A 26 -0.97 -3.24 18.05
CA ILE A 26 -1.59 -2.03 17.51
C ILE A 26 -2.59 -1.46 18.53
N GLU A 27 -3.44 -2.30 19.13
CA GLU A 27 -4.42 -1.90 20.14
C GLU A 27 -3.75 -1.27 21.35
N ARG A 28 -2.72 -1.93 21.93
CA ARG A 28 -1.96 -1.39 23.07
C ARG A 28 -1.36 0.00 22.78
N ILE A 29 -0.93 0.26 21.55
CA ILE A 29 -0.41 1.57 21.16
C ILE A 29 -1.54 2.60 21.05
N LYS A 30 -2.68 2.22 20.43
CA LYS A 30 -3.85 3.10 20.32
C LYS A 30 -4.42 3.48 21.69
N GLU A 31 -4.46 2.55 22.64
CA GLU A 31 -4.87 2.77 24.02
C GLU A 31 -3.91 3.74 24.75
N ALA A 32 -2.60 3.50 24.65
CA ALA A 32 -1.59 4.33 25.29
C ALA A 32 -1.58 5.78 24.78
N ASP A 33 -1.87 5.97 23.49
CA ASP A 33 -1.87 7.28 22.86
C ASP A 33 -3.16 8.09 23.17
N LYS A 34 -4.13 7.52 23.89
CA LYS A 34 -5.45 8.13 24.15
C LYS A 34 -6.13 8.68 22.90
N THR A 35 -5.72 8.20 21.72
CA THR A 35 -6.12 8.73 20.41
C THR A 35 -7.52 8.29 19.98
N SER A 36 -8.35 7.70 20.85
CA SER A 36 -9.71 7.33 20.48
C SER A 36 -10.69 7.39 21.64
N SER A 37 -11.56 8.39 21.61
CA SER A 37 -12.89 8.41 22.25
C SER A 37 -13.97 7.75 21.38
N GLN A 38 -13.61 7.24 20.21
CA GLN A 38 -14.49 6.43 19.37
C GLN A 38 -14.19 4.94 19.58
N THR A 39 -15.23 4.11 19.52
CA THR A 39 -15.17 2.65 19.63
C THR A 39 -14.10 2.09 18.67
N ALA A 40 -12.91 1.81 19.19
CA ALA A 40 -11.76 1.43 18.37
C ALA A 40 -11.99 0.03 17.82
N VAL A 41 -12.53 -0.06 16.60
CA VAL A 41 -12.66 -1.32 15.87
C VAL A 41 -11.28 -1.98 15.81
N ARG A 42 -11.24 -3.26 16.19
CA ARG A 42 -10.00 -4.04 16.22
C ARG A 42 -9.34 -4.04 14.84
N PRO A 43 -8.02 -3.84 14.75
CA PRO A 43 -7.30 -3.86 13.47
C PRO A 43 -7.55 -5.16 12.71
N PHE A 44 -7.50 -5.02 11.37
CA PHE A 44 -7.72 -6.06 10.36
C PHE A 44 -9.18 -6.47 10.16
N ASN A 45 -9.64 -6.29 8.91
CA ASN A 45 -11.01 -6.59 8.45
C ASN A 45 -12.13 -6.10 9.39
N ASN A 46 -12.00 -4.88 9.91
CA ASN A 46 -12.98 -4.26 10.81
C ASN A 46 -13.43 -5.19 11.95
N ASP A 47 -12.50 -5.78 12.70
CA ASP A 47 -12.73 -6.80 13.76
C ASP A 47 -13.20 -8.19 13.31
N ARG A 48 -13.57 -8.37 12.04
CA ARG A 48 -14.15 -9.61 11.50
C ARG A 48 -13.11 -10.57 10.91
N ALA A 49 -11.82 -10.32 11.13
CA ALA A 49 -10.76 -11.16 10.57
C ALA A 49 -10.83 -12.60 11.11
N THR A 50 -11.11 -13.57 10.24
CA THR A 50 -11.16 -15.00 10.61
C THR A 50 -9.77 -15.61 10.73
N LYS A 51 -8.80 -15.09 9.97
CA LYS A 51 -7.39 -15.48 9.97
C LYS A 51 -6.50 -14.24 10.19
N PRO A 52 -6.51 -13.66 11.40
CA PRO A 52 -5.77 -12.43 11.67
C PRO A 52 -4.25 -12.63 11.54
N PRO A 53 -3.48 -11.57 11.25
CA PRO A 53 -2.02 -11.64 11.17
C PRO A 53 -1.37 -12.16 12.46
N ILE A 54 -0.71 -13.31 12.34
CA ILE A 54 0.08 -13.93 13.40
C ILE A 54 1.56 -13.62 13.18
N ILE A 55 2.25 -13.24 14.25
CA ILE A 55 3.70 -13.03 14.27
C ILE A 55 4.40 -14.40 14.20
N ARG A 56 5.32 -14.55 13.24
CA ARG A 56 6.02 -15.82 12.98
C ARG A 56 7.53 -15.60 13.00
N GLY A 57 8.26 -16.48 13.68
CA GLY A 57 9.71 -16.41 13.77
C GLY A 57 10.23 -15.06 14.29
N ARG A 58 11.48 -14.74 13.93
CA ARG A 58 12.15 -13.50 14.38
C ARG A 58 11.83 -12.29 13.51
N VAL A 59 11.88 -12.43 12.18
CA VAL A 59 11.74 -11.31 11.24
C VAL A 59 10.39 -11.39 10.55
N ASN A 60 9.56 -10.37 10.72
CA ASN A 60 8.23 -10.24 10.12
C ASN A 60 8.18 -9.00 9.25
N ARG A 61 7.48 -9.08 8.12
CA ARG A 61 7.34 -7.94 7.20
C ARG A 61 5.88 -7.52 7.05
N VAL A 62 5.69 -6.22 6.92
CA VAL A 62 4.38 -5.59 6.67
C VAL A 62 4.49 -4.77 5.40
N LEU A 63 3.53 -4.94 4.49
CA LEU A 63 3.40 -4.06 3.34
C LEU A 63 2.85 -2.71 3.82
N LEU A 64 3.61 -1.64 3.59
CA LEU A 64 3.12 -0.28 3.74
C LEU A 64 2.56 0.15 2.39
N PHE A 65 1.26 0.40 2.30
CA PHE A 65 0.59 0.78 1.06
C PHE A 65 0.02 2.20 1.15
N PRO A 66 0.84 3.23 0.89
CA PRO A 66 0.39 4.59 0.92
C PRO A 66 -0.26 5.00 -0.41
N GLY A 67 -1.15 5.99 -0.35
CA GLY A 67 -1.71 6.58 -1.56
C GLY A 67 -2.78 7.63 -1.30
N SER A 68 -3.06 8.40 -2.35
CA SER A 68 -4.20 9.32 -2.35
C SER A 68 -5.52 8.57 -2.20
N PHE A 69 -5.67 7.43 -2.89
CA PHE A 69 -6.90 6.63 -2.92
C PHE A 69 -8.14 7.49 -3.13
N ASN A 70 -8.16 8.28 -4.20
CA ASN A 70 -9.17 9.32 -4.42
C ASN A 70 -9.93 9.10 -5.76
N PRO A 71 -10.91 8.19 -5.79
CA PRO A 71 -11.25 7.18 -4.75
C PRO A 71 -10.41 5.89 -4.87
N PRO A 72 -10.43 4.99 -3.86
CA PRO A 72 -9.85 3.65 -4.02
C PRO A 72 -10.67 2.83 -5.04
N HIS A 73 -10.00 1.83 -5.64
CA HIS A 73 -10.55 1.05 -6.76
C HIS A 73 -9.97 -0.36 -6.78
N GLN A 74 -10.58 -1.24 -7.57
CA GLN A 74 -10.25 -2.65 -7.62
C GLN A 74 -8.79 -2.91 -8.04
N GLY A 75 -8.21 -2.05 -8.89
CA GLY A 75 -6.78 -2.09 -9.22
C GLY A 75 -5.86 -1.97 -7.99
N HIS A 76 -6.20 -1.15 -6.99
CA HIS A 76 -5.43 -1.07 -5.74
C HIS A 76 -5.52 -2.37 -4.94
N LEU A 77 -6.73 -2.94 -4.81
CA LEU A 77 -6.96 -4.18 -4.09
C LEU A 77 -6.29 -5.38 -4.80
N ASN A 78 -6.32 -5.42 -6.12
CA ASN A 78 -5.65 -6.45 -6.93
C ASN A 78 -4.14 -6.39 -6.74
N LEU A 79 -3.54 -5.19 -6.79
CA LEU A 79 -2.13 -4.99 -6.49
C LEU A 79 -1.77 -5.49 -5.09
N LEU A 80 -2.54 -5.09 -4.09
CA LEU A 80 -2.32 -5.47 -2.70
C LEU A 80 -2.38 -6.99 -2.51
N LYS A 81 -3.43 -7.65 -3.03
CA LYS A 81 -3.62 -9.10 -2.98
C LYS A 81 -2.51 -9.85 -3.71
N HIS A 82 -2.20 -9.43 -4.94
CA HIS A 82 -1.21 -10.08 -5.78
C HIS A 82 0.16 -10.07 -5.11
N VAL A 83 0.59 -8.91 -4.62
CA VAL A 83 1.89 -8.78 -3.95
C VAL A 83 1.92 -9.57 -2.65
N PHE A 84 0.87 -9.50 -1.82
CA PHE A 84 0.84 -10.23 -0.55
C PHE A 84 1.01 -11.75 -0.74
N HIS A 85 0.39 -12.33 -1.78
CA HIS A 85 0.45 -13.76 -2.04
C HIS A 85 1.67 -14.20 -2.86
N ASN A 86 2.16 -13.36 -3.77
CA ASN A 86 3.15 -13.76 -4.77
C ASN A 86 4.52 -13.10 -4.61
N ALA A 87 4.74 -12.26 -3.58
CA ALA A 87 6.04 -11.62 -3.39
C ALA A 87 7.15 -12.56 -2.92
N GLY A 88 6.87 -13.82 -2.60
CA GLY A 88 7.87 -14.81 -2.20
C GLY A 88 7.85 -15.10 -0.70
N ALA A 89 7.98 -16.39 -0.36
CA ALA A 89 7.94 -16.87 1.03
C ALA A 89 9.13 -16.39 1.88
N ASP A 90 10.23 -16.01 1.25
CA ASP A 90 11.46 -15.48 1.90
C ASP A 90 11.22 -14.18 2.69
N LEU A 91 10.17 -13.43 2.33
CA LEU A 91 9.88 -12.16 2.98
C LEU A 91 9.13 -12.31 4.30
N ASN A 92 8.44 -13.43 4.56
CA ASN A 92 7.54 -13.58 5.72
C ASN A 92 6.63 -12.34 5.88
N ILE A 93 5.90 -11.98 4.83
CA ILE A 93 4.90 -10.90 4.88
C ILE A 93 3.71 -11.41 5.67
N ILE A 94 3.35 -10.71 6.74
CA ILE A 94 2.27 -11.13 7.65
C ILE A 94 1.02 -10.25 7.56
N ALA A 95 1.16 -8.99 7.12
CA ALA A 95 0.07 -8.04 7.06
C ALA A 95 0.34 -6.92 6.03
N ALA A 96 -0.67 -6.10 5.80
CA ALA A 96 -0.56 -4.82 5.11
C ALA A 96 -1.22 -3.70 5.90
N ILE A 97 -0.65 -2.50 5.81
CA ILE A 97 -1.18 -1.27 6.39
C ILE A 97 -1.35 -0.24 5.29
N ILE A 98 -2.59 0.19 5.08
CA ILE A 98 -2.99 1.19 4.09
C ILE A 98 -2.98 2.55 4.76
N VAL A 99 -2.21 3.50 4.20
CA VAL A 99 -2.10 4.87 4.72
C VAL A 99 -2.62 5.85 3.67
N THR A 100 -3.75 6.49 3.98
CA THR A 100 -4.38 7.47 3.09
C THR A 100 -3.72 8.84 3.26
N THR A 101 -3.36 9.48 2.16
CA THR A 101 -2.80 10.85 2.16
C THR A 101 -3.70 11.84 2.90
N ASP A 102 -3.14 12.80 3.62
CA ASP A 102 -3.92 13.84 4.32
C ASP A 102 -4.61 14.81 3.35
N ASP A 103 -5.74 15.40 3.77
CA ASP A 103 -6.61 16.18 2.88
C ASP A 103 -5.94 17.41 2.29
N GLU A 104 -5.16 18.16 3.07
CA GLU A 104 -4.48 19.35 2.54
C GLU A 104 -3.44 18.99 1.48
N ARG A 105 -2.79 17.84 1.63
CA ARG A 105 -1.85 17.34 0.63
C ARG A 105 -2.58 16.82 -0.62
N LEU A 106 -3.72 16.15 -0.44
CA LEU A 106 -4.56 15.77 -1.56
C LEU A 106 -5.06 17.00 -2.33
N LYS A 107 -5.52 18.05 -1.65
CA LYS A 107 -5.94 19.31 -2.27
C LYS A 107 -4.80 19.95 -3.06
N MET A 108 -3.60 20.07 -2.49
CA MET A 108 -2.43 20.60 -3.22
C MET A 108 -2.13 19.79 -4.49
N LYS A 109 -2.21 18.45 -4.41
CA LYS A 109 -2.02 17.57 -5.57
C LYS A 109 -3.11 17.77 -6.62
N MET A 110 -4.37 17.95 -6.20
CA MET A 110 -5.52 18.13 -7.09
C MET A 110 -5.65 19.55 -7.62
N ALA A 111 -5.03 20.56 -6.99
CA ALA A 111 -5.11 21.96 -7.40
C ALA A 111 -4.56 22.21 -8.82
N ARG A 112 -3.69 21.32 -9.32
CA ARG A 112 -3.17 21.37 -10.70
C ARG A 112 -4.06 20.64 -11.71
N ARG A 113 -5.22 20.12 -11.30
CA ARG A 113 -6.14 19.35 -12.15
C ARG A 113 -7.44 20.12 -12.31
N GLU A 114 -7.88 20.29 -13.56
CA GLU A 114 -9.06 21.08 -13.93
C GLU A 114 -10.36 20.52 -13.35
N THR A 115 -10.48 19.20 -13.23
CA THR A 115 -11.65 18.51 -12.66
C THR A 115 -11.22 17.47 -11.63
N GLY A 116 -11.08 17.93 -10.38
CA GLY A 116 -10.68 17.07 -9.27
C GLY A 116 -11.85 16.74 -8.35
N ILE A 117 -12.36 15.51 -8.40
CA ILE A 117 -13.07 14.96 -7.24
C ILE A 117 -12.09 15.01 -6.07
N VAL A 118 -12.45 15.63 -4.95
CA VAL A 118 -11.62 15.66 -3.73
C VAL A 118 -12.45 15.09 -2.58
N LEU A 119 -12.22 13.81 -2.27
CA LEU A 119 -12.84 13.16 -1.12
C LEU A 119 -11.99 13.38 0.15
N SER A 120 -12.66 13.69 1.26
CA SER A 120 -11.98 13.77 2.56
C SER A 120 -11.32 12.45 2.94
N ARG A 121 -10.34 12.51 3.85
CA ARG A 121 -9.58 11.32 4.30
C ARG A 121 -10.52 10.31 4.93
N GLU A 122 -11.47 10.79 5.73
CA GLU A 122 -12.50 9.96 6.34
C GLU A 122 -13.31 9.20 5.29
N LYS A 123 -13.83 9.89 4.25
CA LYS A 123 -14.54 9.25 3.14
C LYS A 123 -13.67 8.21 2.42
N ARG A 124 -12.40 8.52 2.17
CA ARG A 124 -11.46 7.60 1.50
C ARG A 124 -11.10 6.38 2.35
N VAL A 125 -10.95 6.56 3.66
CA VAL A 125 -10.78 5.47 4.64
C VAL A 125 -12.03 4.58 4.66
N ASN A 126 -13.22 5.19 4.71
CA ASN A 126 -14.49 4.46 4.69
C ASN A 126 -14.71 3.72 3.36
N LEU A 127 -14.28 4.28 2.23
CA LEU A 127 -14.29 3.61 0.93
C LEU A 127 -13.28 2.46 0.80
N TRP A 128 -12.29 2.37 1.67
CA TRP A 128 -11.50 1.14 1.80
C TRP A 128 -12.22 0.12 2.68
N ARG A 129 -12.79 0.58 3.80
CA ARG A 129 -13.44 -0.29 4.79
C ARG A 129 -14.72 -0.90 4.25
N GLY A 130 -15.68 -0.08 3.82
CA GLY A 130 -17.06 -0.47 3.54
C GLY A 130 -17.58 -1.49 4.54
N ASP A 131 -18.15 -2.59 4.04
CA ASP A 131 -18.63 -3.72 4.85
C ASP A 131 -17.51 -4.67 5.34
N GLY A 132 -16.26 -4.40 4.94
CA GLY A 132 -15.07 -5.21 5.18
C GLY A 132 -14.13 -5.15 3.99
N ILE A 133 -12.83 -5.09 4.25
CA ILE A 133 -11.84 -5.33 3.18
C ILE A 133 -11.88 -6.83 2.91
N PRO A 134 -11.96 -7.31 1.65
CA PRO A 134 -12.08 -8.73 1.35
C PRO A 134 -10.75 -9.49 1.52
N VAL A 135 -10.06 -9.26 2.63
CA VAL A 135 -8.85 -9.92 3.15
C VAL A 135 -8.77 -9.74 4.68
N ASP A 136 -8.23 -10.74 5.39
CA ASP A 136 -8.08 -10.72 6.85
C ASP A 136 -6.79 -10.07 7.35
N TRP A 137 -5.90 -9.67 6.45
CA TRP A 137 -4.53 -9.25 6.77
C TRP A 137 -4.23 -7.78 6.43
N ALA A 138 -5.21 -7.03 5.92
CA ALA A 138 -5.07 -5.61 5.64
C ALA A 138 -5.78 -4.75 6.70
N TRP A 139 -5.15 -3.65 7.07
CA TRP A 139 -5.70 -2.66 7.98
C TRP A 139 -5.55 -1.25 7.39
N VAL A 140 -6.61 -0.45 7.45
CA VAL A 140 -6.56 0.97 7.07
C VAL A 140 -6.22 1.78 8.30
N TYR A 141 -5.07 2.46 8.26
CA TYR A 141 -4.59 3.28 9.36
C TYR A 141 -5.57 4.40 9.71
N ASP A 142 -5.95 4.46 10.98
CA ASP A 142 -7.03 5.31 11.48
C ASP A 142 -6.69 6.79 11.54
N ASN A 143 -5.40 7.15 11.69
CA ASN A 143 -4.98 8.53 11.95
C ASN A 143 -4.43 9.21 10.69
N SER A 144 -4.06 10.48 10.84
CA SER A 144 -3.43 11.27 9.77
C SER A 144 -2.15 10.63 9.25
N GLU A 145 -1.88 10.81 7.96
CA GLU A 145 -0.61 10.41 7.35
C GLU A 145 0.58 11.02 8.11
N ALA A 146 0.48 12.29 8.52
CA ALA A 146 1.53 12.96 9.29
C ALA A 146 1.89 12.26 10.61
N SER A 147 0.94 11.57 11.25
CA SER A 147 1.18 10.81 12.50
C SER A 147 1.85 9.45 12.29
N TRP A 148 1.86 8.95 11.05
CA TRP A 148 2.33 7.60 10.72
C TRP A 148 3.77 7.31 11.20
N PRO A 149 4.78 8.20 11.01
CA PRO A 149 6.14 7.90 11.45
C PRO A 149 6.24 7.61 12.96
N GLY A 150 5.49 8.36 13.77
CA GLY A 150 5.45 8.18 15.22
C GLY A 150 4.81 6.84 15.61
N PHE A 151 3.65 6.52 15.03
CA PHE A 151 2.98 5.23 15.25
C PHE A 151 3.85 4.05 14.82
N ARG A 152 4.45 4.12 13.63
CA ARG A 152 5.36 3.09 13.11
C ARG A 152 6.53 2.83 14.06
N GLY A 153 7.15 3.89 14.57
CA GLY A 153 8.24 3.79 15.54
C GLY A 153 7.82 3.07 16.83
N LYS A 154 6.66 3.42 17.39
CA LYS A 154 6.09 2.75 18.57
C LYS A 154 5.82 1.26 18.31
N LEU A 155 5.26 0.92 17.15
CA LEU A 155 4.95 -0.46 16.78
C LEU A 155 6.21 -1.31 16.65
N VAL A 156 7.23 -0.81 15.93
CA VAL A 156 8.53 -1.49 15.80
C VAL A 156 9.17 -1.68 17.18
N ASN A 157 9.18 -0.65 18.02
CA ASN A 157 9.78 -0.72 19.36
C ASN A 157 9.03 -1.65 20.32
N ALA A 158 7.71 -1.72 20.22
CA ALA A 158 6.90 -2.66 21.01
C ALA A 158 7.22 -4.11 20.65
N LEU A 159 7.28 -4.44 19.37
CA LEU A 159 7.62 -5.79 18.89
C LEU A 159 9.09 -6.15 19.20
N LYS A 160 10.01 -5.18 19.06
CA LYS A 160 11.43 -5.38 19.35
C LYS A 160 11.68 -5.73 20.81
N ARG A 161 10.94 -5.13 21.75
CA ARG A 161 10.99 -5.49 23.18
C ARG A 161 10.63 -6.94 23.44
N ASP A 162 9.77 -7.52 22.59
CA ASP A 162 9.35 -8.93 22.67
C ASP A 162 10.17 -9.85 21.74
N GLY A 163 11.37 -9.40 21.33
CA GLY A 163 12.30 -10.17 20.50
C GLY A 163 11.91 -10.32 19.02
N VAL A 164 10.94 -9.53 18.54
CA VAL A 164 10.44 -9.60 17.16
C VAL A 164 10.96 -8.41 16.36
N ASP A 165 11.59 -8.69 15.21
CA ASP A 165 12.02 -7.69 14.24
C ASP A 165 10.90 -7.46 13.22
N LEU A 166 10.28 -6.27 13.28
CA LEU A 166 9.25 -5.86 12.33
C LEU A 166 9.84 -4.90 11.30
N LYS A 167 9.77 -5.27 10.02
CA LYS A 167 10.19 -4.43 8.90
C LYS A 167 9.01 -4.05 8.02
N PHE A 168 9.13 -2.90 7.37
CA PHE A 168 8.14 -2.42 6.41
C PHE A 168 8.75 -2.46 5.02
N ILE A 169 7.98 -2.98 4.07
CA ILE A 169 8.27 -2.92 2.64
C ILE A 169 7.25 -1.99 2.01
N LEU A 170 7.71 -1.02 1.24
CA LEU A 170 6.82 -0.10 0.57
C LEU A 170 6.18 -0.78 -0.63
N LEU A 171 4.85 -0.80 -0.70
CA LEU A 171 4.12 -1.22 -1.88
C LEU A 171 3.77 0.02 -2.72
N PHE A 172 4.27 0.05 -3.94
CA PHE A 172 3.95 1.10 -4.90
C PHE A 172 3.20 0.57 -6.11
N GLY A 173 2.32 1.41 -6.64
CA GLY A 173 1.77 1.22 -7.96
C GLY A 173 2.89 1.20 -9.03
N PRO A 174 2.64 0.54 -10.16
CA PRO A 174 3.61 0.39 -11.26
C PRO A 174 4.11 1.71 -11.84
N ASP A 175 3.36 2.79 -11.67
CA ASP A 175 3.69 4.14 -12.12
C ASP A 175 4.64 4.89 -11.18
N ALA A 176 4.76 4.49 -9.91
CA ALA A 176 5.63 5.16 -8.92
C ALA A 176 7.09 4.65 -8.92
N ILE A 177 7.36 3.51 -9.56
CA ILE A 177 8.71 2.99 -9.79
C ILE A 177 8.88 2.87 -11.30
N THR A 178 9.69 3.76 -11.88
CA THR A 178 9.91 3.82 -13.32
C THR A 178 11.35 3.50 -13.69
N ALA A 179 11.60 3.11 -14.93
CA ALA A 179 12.94 2.84 -15.43
C ALA A 179 13.89 4.03 -15.20
N GLU A 180 13.40 5.25 -15.39
CA GLU A 180 14.19 6.48 -15.30
C GLU A 180 14.23 7.08 -13.89
N GLY A 181 13.11 7.02 -13.15
CA GLY A 181 13.01 7.56 -11.80
C GLY A 181 13.58 6.64 -10.72
N GLY A 182 13.58 5.32 -10.97
CA GLY A 182 13.98 4.32 -9.98
C GLY A 182 13.06 4.33 -8.75
N TYR A 183 13.64 4.07 -7.58
CA TYR A 183 12.94 4.10 -6.29
C TYR A 183 13.68 5.04 -5.31
N ASN A 184 12.94 5.78 -4.49
CA ASN A 184 13.50 6.62 -3.43
C ASN A 184 13.10 6.10 -2.03
N PRO A 185 14.03 5.56 -1.24
CA PRO A 185 13.72 5.00 0.07
C PRO A 185 13.38 6.05 1.15
N ALA A 186 13.73 7.33 0.91
CA ALA A 186 13.55 8.39 1.90
C ALA A 186 12.08 8.79 2.12
N CYS A 187 11.24 8.69 1.09
CA CYS A 187 9.86 9.21 1.14
C CYS A 187 8.97 8.55 2.20
N TRP A 188 9.21 7.28 2.50
CA TRP A 188 8.48 6.51 3.51
C TRP A 188 9.40 5.83 4.52
N ASN A 189 10.70 6.18 4.52
CA ASN A 189 11.75 5.54 5.32
C ASN A 189 11.66 3.99 5.24
N CYS A 190 11.50 3.47 4.03
CA CYS A 190 11.49 2.03 3.75
C CYS A 190 12.68 1.77 2.84
N GLY A 191 13.60 0.87 3.24
CA GLY A 191 14.71 0.52 2.35
C GLY A 191 14.24 -0.34 1.19
N ASP A 192 13.31 -1.25 1.45
CA ASP A 192 12.79 -2.19 0.47
C ASP A 192 11.46 -1.67 -0.12
N ALA A 193 11.27 -1.93 -1.42
CA ALA A 193 10.02 -1.67 -2.13
C ALA A 193 9.61 -2.87 -2.99
N ILE A 194 8.30 -3.04 -3.17
CA ILE A 194 7.70 -3.99 -4.10
C ILE A 194 6.75 -3.25 -5.04
N THR A 195 6.77 -3.64 -6.31
CA THR A 195 5.72 -3.28 -7.27
C THR A 195 5.35 -4.48 -8.15
N SER A 196 4.28 -4.33 -8.91
CA SER A 196 3.75 -5.33 -9.83
C SER A 196 3.00 -4.62 -10.95
N ASP A 197 2.92 -5.28 -12.10
CA ASP A 197 2.17 -4.82 -13.25
C ASP A 197 0.77 -5.42 -13.37
N ILE A 198 0.25 -6.04 -12.29
CA ILE A 198 -1.10 -6.61 -12.24
C ILE A 198 -2.21 -5.58 -12.46
N SER A 199 -2.00 -4.34 -12.00
CA SER A 199 -2.99 -3.27 -12.11
C SER A 199 -2.81 -2.40 -13.34
N ARG A 200 -1.61 -2.36 -13.93
CA ARG A 200 -1.28 -1.74 -15.22
C ARG A 200 0.19 -2.04 -15.55
N ALA A 201 0.59 -1.80 -16.80
CA ALA A 201 1.98 -1.99 -17.21
C ALA A 201 2.96 -1.11 -16.41
N VAL A 202 4.13 -1.67 -16.13
CA VAL A 202 5.35 -0.92 -15.76
C VAL A 202 6.12 -0.54 -17.03
N ASP A 203 6.86 0.56 -17.02
CA ASP A 203 7.66 1.03 -18.16
C ASP A 203 8.98 0.26 -18.37
N PHE A 204 9.29 -0.65 -17.45
CA PHE A 204 10.53 -1.43 -17.45
C PHE A 204 10.35 -2.92 -17.75
N ARG A 205 9.13 -3.43 -17.98
CA ARG A 205 8.90 -4.84 -18.37
C ARG A 205 8.68 -4.94 -19.88
N TYR A 206 9.51 -5.74 -20.54
CA TYR A 206 9.37 -6.16 -21.93
C TYR A 206 9.07 -7.66 -21.99
N PRO A 207 8.63 -8.21 -23.16
CA PRO A 207 8.23 -9.61 -23.26
C PRO A 207 9.26 -10.61 -22.71
N ASN A 208 10.56 -10.36 -22.90
CA ASN A 208 11.63 -11.29 -22.51
C ASN A 208 12.70 -10.65 -21.62
N SER A 209 12.49 -9.44 -21.12
CA SER A 209 13.52 -8.72 -20.36
C SER A 209 12.94 -7.64 -19.46
N LEU A 210 13.75 -7.21 -18.49
CA LEU A 210 13.46 -6.04 -17.68
C LEU A 210 14.49 -4.95 -18.01
N ARG A 211 14.02 -3.75 -18.36
CA ARG A 211 14.86 -2.55 -18.41
C ARG A 211 15.45 -2.31 -17.03
N GLN A 212 16.73 -1.98 -16.97
CA GLN A 212 17.37 -1.65 -15.71
C GLN A 212 16.75 -0.37 -15.12
N LEU A 213 16.48 -0.39 -13.81
CA LEU A 213 16.05 0.81 -13.09
C LEU A 213 17.23 1.73 -12.80
N ALA A 214 17.04 3.03 -12.99
CA ALA A 214 18.00 4.04 -12.60
C ALA A 214 18.37 3.89 -11.12
N GLY A 215 19.69 3.87 -10.86
CA GLY A 215 20.21 3.78 -9.50
C GLY A 215 20.14 2.41 -8.83
N CYS A 216 19.83 1.35 -9.60
CA CYS A 216 19.86 -0.02 -9.11
C CYS A 216 20.90 -0.89 -9.86
N ASP A 217 21.36 -1.95 -9.19
CA ASP A 217 22.07 -3.07 -9.81
C ASP A 217 21.22 -3.73 -10.91
N PRO A 218 21.82 -4.53 -11.82
CA PRO A 218 21.05 -5.35 -12.75
C PRO A 218 20.04 -6.26 -12.03
N TRP A 219 18.94 -6.55 -12.72
CA TRP A 219 17.90 -7.45 -12.21
C TRP A 219 18.43 -8.88 -12.02
N ILE A 220 18.07 -9.48 -10.88
CA ILE A 220 18.33 -10.88 -10.55
C ILE A 220 16.98 -11.56 -10.34
N ASN A 221 16.75 -12.67 -11.03
CA ASN A 221 15.56 -13.47 -10.82
C ASN A 221 15.72 -14.34 -9.57
N LEU A 222 14.75 -14.30 -8.67
CA LEU A 222 14.65 -15.27 -7.59
C LEU A 222 14.25 -16.60 -8.21
N ALA A 223 15.11 -17.61 -8.05
CA ALA A 223 14.88 -18.93 -8.62
C ALA A 223 13.67 -19.58 -7.96
N ASP A 224 12.65 -19.89 -8.76
CA ASP A 224 11.72 -20.98 -8.47
C ASP A 224 11.67 -21.90 -9.71
N GLY A 225 11.97 -23.18 -9.50
CA GLY A 225 12.64 -24.04 -10.48
C GLY A 225 11.84 -24.46 -11.73
N ARG A 226 10.72 -23.84 -12.12
CA ARG A 226 9.84 -24.40 -13.18
C ARG A 226 9.02 -23.41 -14.05
N ALA A 227 9.45 -22.17 -14.30
CA ALA A 227 8.67 -21.26 -15.18
C ALA A 227 9.51 -20.45 -16.18
N ARG A 228 8.85 -20.01 -17.28
CA ARG A 228 9.35 -19.02 -18.27
C ARG A 228 9.85 -17.76 -17.54
N PHE A 229 10.80 -17.03 -18.12
CA PHE A 229 11.37 -15.81 -17.53
C PHE A 229 10.30 -14.79 -17.10
N ASP A 230 9.18 -14.78 -17.81
CA ASP A 230 8.14 -13.76 -17.73
C ASP A 230 7.38 -13.79 -16.40
N ASN A 231 7.39 -14.91 -15.66
CA ASN A 231 6.64 -15.06 -14.41
C ASN A 231 7.55 -15.21 -13.18
N LYS A 232 8.82 -14.79 -13.27
CA LYS A 232 9.76 -14.86 -12.14
C LYS A 232 9.78 -13.55 -11.37
N ILE A 233 9.80 -13.67 -10.05
CA ILE A 233 10.06 -12.52 -9.17
C ILE A 233 11.47 -12.04 -9.45
N SER A 234 11.63 -10.76 -9.78
CA SER A 234 12.93 -10.14 -10.03
C SER A 234 13.25 -9.14 -8.93
N ILE A 235 14.52 -9.06 -8.55
CA ILE A 235 15.02 -8.10 -7.58
C ILE A 235 16.19 -7.31 -8.14
N CYS A 236 16.27 -6.03 -7.79
CA CYS A 236 17.47 -5.23 -7.98
C CYS A 236 17.80 -4.48 -6.69
N ARG A 237 19.08 -4.33 -6.39
CA ARG A 237 19.55 -3.62 -5.20
C ARG A 237 19.77 -2.15 -5.52
N GLN A 238 19.38 -1.27 -4.62
CA GLN A 238 19.63 0.15 -4.76
C GLN A 238 21.07 0.52 -4.44
N ASN A 239 21.67 1.35 -5.30
CA ASN A 239 23.08 1.70 -5.24
C ASN A 239 23.31 3.16 -4.85
N ARG A 240 22.36 4.04 -5.18
CA ARG A 240 22.52 5.50 -5.07
C ARG A 240 22.08 6.07 -3.72
N LEU A 241 21.04 5.52 -3.10
CA LEU A 241 20.38 6.15 -1.95
C LEU A 241 20.52 5.28 -0.69
N ARG A 242 20.68 5.94 0.46
CA ARG A 242 20.61 5.28 1.78
C ARG A 242 19.22 5.50 2.40
N PRO A 243 18.67 4.50 3.11
CA PRO A 243 19.19 3.14 3.27
C PRO A 243 19.17 2.37 1.96
N ARG A 244 20.23 1.61 1.68
CA ARG A 244 20.24 0.69 0.54
C ARG A 244 19.24 -0.42 0.83
N GLY A 245 18.32 -0.67 -0.08
CA GLY A 245 17.44 -1.82 0.00
C GLY A 245 17.17 -2.44 -1.35
N ILE A 246 16.13 -3.27 -1.40
CA ILE A 246 15.79 -4.08 -2.56
C ILE A 246 14.50 -3.56 -3.17
N VAL A 247 14.54 -3.31 -4.48
CA VAL A 247 13.32 -3.18 -5.28
C VAL A 247 12.99 -4.57 -5.82
N ARG A 248 11.77 -5.03 -5.57
CA ARG A 248 11.28 -6.32 -6.02
C ARG A 248 10.10 -6.11 -6.98
N PHE A 249 10.21 -6.73 -8.14
CA PHE A 249 9.14 -6.77 -9.14
C PHE A 249 8.46 -8.14 -9.08
N VAL A 250 7.14 -8.13 -8.87
CA VAL A 250 6.30 -9.33 -8.87
C VAL A 250 5.48 -9.32 -10.15
N PRO A 251 5.87 -10.05 -11.19
CA PRO A 251 5.11 -10.05 -12.45
C PRO A 251 3.70 -10.60 -12.23
N CYS A 252 2.74 -10.07 -12.98
CA CYS A 252 1.49 -10.78 -13.24
C CYS A 252 1.60 -11.67 -14.47
N ASP A 253 0.69 -12.63 -14.56
CA ASP A 253 0.41 -13.32 -15.80
C ASP A 253 -0.23 -12.33 -16.79
N LEU A 254 0.45 -12.07 -17.90
CA LEU A 254 0.01 -11.09 -18.90
C LEU A 254 -1.27 -11.52 -19.61
N GLU A 255 -1.56 -12.82 -19.67
CA GLU A 255 -2.82 -13.34 -20.23
C GLU A 255 -4.00 -13.06 -19.29
N GLN A 256 -3.74 -12.93 -17.99
CA GLN A 256 -4.76 -12.66 -16.96
C GLN A 256 -4.89 -11.15 -16.66
N ARG A 257 -4.01 -10.32 -17.19
CA ARG A 257 -4.05 -8.88 -16.95
C ARG A 257 -5.16 -8.23 -17.78
N SER A 258 -6.12 -7.61 -17.10
CA SER A 258 -7.12 -6.78 -17.76
C SER A 258 -6.45 -5.64 -18.54
N GLN A 259 -6.77 -5.52 -19.84
CA GLN A 259 -6.33 -4.38 -20.66
C GLN A 259 -6.96 -3.07 -20.20
N ASP A 260 -8.15 -3.15 -19.61
CA ASP A 260 -8.92 -2.01 -19.13
C ASP A 260 -8.99 -2.04 -17.59
N ALA A 261 -7.82 -1.88 -16.98
CA ALA A 261 -7.68 -2.02 -15.54
C ALA A 261 -8.30 -0.82 -14.79
N PRO A 262 -9.03 -1.07 -13.68
CA PRO A 262 -9.65 -0.01 -12.89
C PRO A 262 -8.65 1.03 -12.39
N SER A 263 -8.97 2.32 -12.56
CA SER A 263 -8.16 3.45 -12.09
C SER A 263 -9.03 4.60 -11.57
N SER A 264 -8.48 5.46 -10.70
CA SER A 264 -9.21 6.68 -10.28
C SER A 264 -9.49 7.64 -11.45
N THR A 265 -8.69 7.60 -12.52
CA THR A 265 -8.96 8.38 -13.74
C THR A 265 -10.20 7.85 -14.45
N LYS A 266 -10.29 6.53 -14.65
CA LYS A 266 -11.48 5.90 -15.23
C LYS A 266 -12.75 6.19 -14.43
N ILE A 267 -12.64 6.23 -13.10
CA ILE A 267 -13.77 6.61 -12.23
C ILE A 267 -14.21 8.05 -12.50
N ARG A 268 -13.27 8.99 -12.62
CA ARG A 268 -13.58 10.39 -12.97
C ARG A 268 -14.24 10.49 -14.35
N GLU A 269 -13.71 9.78 -15.35
CA GLU A 269 -14.27 9.74 -16.70
C GLU A 269 -15.73 9.23 -16.68
N ILE A 270 -16.04 8.18 -15.92
CA ILE A 270 -17.41 7.69 -15.76
C ILE A 270 -18.32 8.76 -15.18
N ILE A 271 -17.86 9.46 -14.14
CA ILE A 271 -18.63 10.50 -13.44
C ILE A 271 -18.88 11.71 -14.35
N GLU A 272 -17.90 12.08 -15.18
CA GLU A 272 -18.00 13.19 -16.13
C GLU A 272 -18.86 12.86 -17.36
N SER A 273 -18.84 11.61 -17.82
CA SER A 273 -19.47 11.19 -19.10
C SER A 273 -20.86 10.55 -18.95
N SER A 274 -21.28 10.21 -17.73
CA SER A 274 -22.50 9.43 -17.50
C SER A 274 -23.48 10.15 -16.57
N PRO A 275 -24.79 9.98 -16.78
CA PRO A 275 -25.80 10.51 -15.85
C PRO A 275 -25.69 9.83 -14.48
N GLN A 276 -26.09 10.55 -13.44
CA GLN A 276 -25.90 10.14 -12.04
C GLN A 276 -26.59 8.83 -11.69
N GLU A 277 -27.72 8.55 -12.34
CA GLU A 277 -28.53 7.34 -12.16
C GLU A 277 -27.77 6.07 -12.60
N GLU A 278 -26.82 6.21 -13.52
CA GLU A 278 -26.02 5.10 -14.06
C GLU A 278 -24.70 4.90 -13.31
N TRP A 279 -24.31 5.82 -12.42
CA TRP A 279 -22.97 5.77 -11.79
C TRP A 279 -22.75 4.49 -11.00
N GLU A 280 -23.71 4.03 -10.20
CA GLU A 280 -23.53 2.83 -9.39
C GLU A 280 -23.24 1.61 -10.27
N ASP A 281 -24.04 1.42 -11.33
CA ASP A 281 -23.88 0.31 -12.25
C ASP A 281 -22.58 0.37 -13.03
N LYS A 282 -22.20 1.56 -13.54
CA LYS A 282 -20.94 1.74 -14.28
C LYS A 282 -19.70 1.61 -13.41
N LEU A 283 -19.81 1.88 -12.10
CA LEU A 283 -18.70 1.75 -11.15
C LEU A 283 -18.52 0.33 -10.61
N LYS A 284 -19.46 -0.60 -10.86
CA LYS A 284 -19.34 -2.01 -10.48
C LYS A 284 -18.09 -2.65 -11.11
N GLY A 285 -17.31 -3.36 -10.30
CA GLY A 285 -16.04 -3.95 -10.71
C GLY A 285 -14.88 -2.95 -10.88
N ILE A 286 -15.14 -1.65 -10.74
CA ILE A 286 -14.13 -0.59 -10.85
C ILE A 286 -13.83 0.00 -9.47
N ALA A 287 -14.83 0.58 -8.81
CA ALA A 287 -14.68 1.09 -7.44
C ALA A 287 -14.73 -0.04 -6.41
N LEU A 288 -14.11 0.14 -5.24
CA LEU A 288 -14.18 -0.88 -4.17
C LEU A 288 -15.60 -1.02 -3.62
N HIS A 289 -16.24 0.11 -3.32
CA HIS A 289 -17.61 0.17 -2.81
C HIS A 289 -18.42 1.17 -3.66
N PRO A 290 -18.96 0.75 -4.82
CA PRO A 290 -19.63 1.64 -5.78
C PRO A 290 -20.78 2.45 -5.18
N LYS A 291 -21.67 1.79 -4.43
CA LYS A 291 -22.82 2.44 -3.77
C LYS A 291 -22.38 3.54 -2.80
N LEU A 292 -21.46 3.22 -1.89
CA LEU A 292 -20.91 4.18 -0.92
C LEU A 292 -20.18 5.35 -1.62
N LEU A 293 -19.49 5.07 -2.72
CA LEU A 293 -18.84 6.11 -3.51
C LEU A 293 -19.87 7.06 -4.12
N VAL A 294 -20.94 6.54 -4.71
CA VAL A 294 -22.02 7.37 -5.29
C VAL A 294 -22.69 8.24 -4.22
N GLU A 295 -22.93 7.70 -3.01
CA GLU A 295 -23.44 8.48 -1.87
C GLU A 295 -22.52 9.68 -1.57
N TYR A 296 -21.21 9.44 -1.45
CA TYR A 296 -20.25 10.52 -1.19
C TYR A 296 -20.09 11.53 -2.33
N LEU A 297 -20.26 11.10 -3.57
CA LEU A 297 -20.20 11.98 -4.74
C LEU A 297 -21.42 12.91 -4.82
N LYS A 298 -22.60 12.44 -4.43
CA LYS A 298 -23.83 13.25 -4.37
C LYS A 298 -23.75 14.39 -3.36
N GLU A 299 -22.89 14.26 -2.35
CA GLU A 299 -22.63 15.33 -1.37
C GLU A 299 -21.65 16.39 -1.88
N LEU A 300 -20.94 16.13 -2.98
CA LEU A 300 -20.02 17.10 -3.56
C LEU A 300 -20.79 18.16 -4.36
N PRO A 301 -20.30 19.40 -4.42
CA PRO A 301 -20.86 20.39 -5.33
C PRO A 301 -20.80 19.84 -6.77
N PRO A 302 -21.82 20.13 -7.61
CA PRO A 302 -21.82 19.69 -8.99
C PRO A 302 -20.56 20.19 -9.70
N PRO A 303 -19.98 19.39 -10.62
CA PRO A 303 -18.75 19.76 -11.30
C PRO A 303 -18.95 21.09 -12.04
N THR A 304 -18.26 22.14 -11.60
CA THR A 304 -18.22 23.42 -12.30
C THR A 304 -17.44 23.24 -13.60
N LYS A 305 -18.08 23.48 -14.75
CA LYS A 305 -17.38 23.61 -16.03
C LYS A 305 -16.38 24.77 -15.94
N PRO A 306 -15.21 24.69 -16.62
CA PRO A 306 -14.25 25.79 -16.63
C PRO A 306 -14.89 27.07 -17.16
N ILE A 307 -14.63 28.18 -16.46
CA ILE A 307 -14.72 29.51 -17.06
C ILE A 307 -13.48 29.65 -17.93
N GLU A 308 -13.66 29.82 -19.24
CA GLU A 308 -12.59 30.25 -20.13
C GLU A 308 -12.11 31.63 -19.67
N SER A 309 -11.00 31.69 -18.95
CA SER A 309 -10.29 32.95 -18.73
C SER A 309 -9.02 32.95 -19.57
N GLU A 310 -9.08 33.68 -20.68
CA GLU A 310 -7.91 34.25 -21.34
C GLU A 310 -7.03 34.97 -20.29
N GLN A 311 -5.74 34.64 -20.23
CA GLN A 311 -4.65 35.61 -20.36
C GLN A 311 -3.28 34.97 -20.17
N ASP A 312 -2.46 35.18 -21.20
CA ASP A 312 -1.02 34.95 -21.26
C ASP A 312 -0.24 35.72 -20.19
N ALA A 313 0.73 35.06 -19.54
CA ALA A 313 1.95 35.72 -19.04
C ALA A 313 3.10 34.71 -18.82
N ALA A 314 4.13 34.84 -19.67
CA ALA A 314 5.56 34.52 -19.50
C ALA A 314 5.98 33.34 -18.58
N LYS A 315 6.52 32.27 -19.19
CA LYS A 315 7.30 31.22 -18.51
C LYS A 315 8.78 31.62 -18.34
N PRO A 316 9.38 31.50 -17.15
CA PRO A 316 10.83 31.45 -17.02
C PRO A 316 11.36 30.05 -17.36
N VAL A 317 12.56 29.99 -17.93
CA VAL A 317 13.27 28.74 -18.26
C VAL A 317 13.72 28.06 -16.97
N GLU A 318 13.13 26.91 -16.66
CA GLU A 318 13.41 26.12 -15.45
C GLU A 318 14.66 25.25 -15.57
N SER A 319 15.38 25.09 -14.45
CA SER A 319 16.59 24.28 -14.36
C SER A 319 16.29 22.78 -14.45
N LYS A 320 17.24 21.97 -14.94
CA LYS A 320 17.09 20.50 -15.06
C LYS A 320 16.81 19.80 -13.72
N GLU A 321 17.23 20.38 -12.58
CA GLU A 321 16.97 19.82 -11.25
C GLU A 321 15.52 20.08 -10.78
N ASP A 322 14.94 21.22 -11.15
CA ASP A 322 13.54 21.54 -10.83
C ASP A 322 12.55 20.70 -11.66
N VAL A 323 12.91 20.39 -12.90
CA VAL A 323 12.14 19.47 -13.76
C VAL A 323 12.16 18.04 -13.21
N ALA A 324 13.30 17.57 -12.69
CA ALA A 324 13.41 16.26 -12.06
C ALA A 324 12.58 16.18 -10.77
N ARG A 325 12.56 17.26 -9.97
CA ARG A 325 11.74 17.35 -8.75
C ARG A 325 10.24 17.40 -9.08
N LYS A 326 9.85 18.12 -10.13
CA LYS A 326 8.44 18.22 -10.58
C LYS A 326 7.91 16.95 -11.24
N ASN A 327 8.72 16.27 -12.06
CA ASN A 327 8.33 14.97 -12.63
C ASN A 327 8.18 13.92 -11.52
N TRP A 328 9.03 13.97 -10.49
CA TRP A 328 8.87 13.16 -9.28
C TRP A 328 7.63 13.56 -8.46
N GLU A 329 7.30 14.87 -8.42
CA GLU A 329 6.05 15.40 -7.88
C GLU A 329 4.77 14.94 -8.60
N ASN A 330 4.88 14.34 -9.78
CA ASN A 330 3.75 13.76 -10.51
C ASN A 330 3.70 12.22 -10.46
N ILE A 331 4.83 11.58 -10.14
CA ILE A 331 5.03 10.11 -10.17
C ILE A 331 4.81 9.48 -8.79
N VAL A 332 5.22 10.17 -7.71
CA VAL A 332 4.99 9.72 -6.33
C VAL A 332 3.63 10.14 -5.80
N TRP A 333 3.00 11.14 -6.42
CA TRP A 333 1.94 11.89 -5.79
C TRP A 333 0.60 11.54 -6.35
#